data_AF-X1JV99-F1
#
_entry.id   AF-X1JV99-F1
#
_cell.length_a   1.000
_cell.length_b   1.000
_cell.length_c   1.000
_cell.angle_alpha   90.00
_cell.angle_beta   90.00
_cell.angle_gamma   90.00
#
_symmetry.space_group_name_H-M   'P 1'
#
loop_
_entity.id
_entity.type
_entity.pdbx_description
1 polymer ?
#
loop_
_entity_poly.entity_id
_entity_poly.type
_entity_poly.pdbx_seq_one_letter_code
_entity_poly.pdbx_strand_id
1 'polypeptide(L)'
;MKNENLIHVKLEYGEALQSKRDVLSSEMNLLRITGIIKKYRILRLEELKIKSKLYRKIKEVITNMRNTQTTLPKLKIPEILKKTEETEKPELQIKEKQYDGSLGSQLQEIQDKLNSLQK
;
A
#
# COMPACT_ATOMS: atom_id res chain seq x y z
N MET A 1 -35.99 23.20 -27.62
CA MET A 1 -34.75 22.40 -27.70
C MET A 1 -33.61 23.38 -27.86
N LYS A 2 -32.75 23.50 -26.84
CA LYS A 2 -31.72 24.54 -26.78
C LYS A 2 -30.58 24.16 -27.73
N ASN A 3 -30.27 25.06 -28.65
CA ASN A 3 -29.15 24.98 -29.59
C ASN A 3 -27.86 24.69 -28.81
N GLU A 4 -27.33 23.47 -28.96
CA GLU A 4 -25.99 23.14 -28.52
C GLU A 4 -25.03 24.01 -29.35
N ASN A 5 -24.30 24.91 -28.67
CA ASN A 5 -23.26 25.73 -29.30
C ASN A 5 -22.14 24.80 -29.77
N LEU A 6 -22.26 24.32 -31.01
CA LEU A 6 -21.23 23.55 -31.68
C LEU A 6 -20.06 24.49 -31.97
N ILE A 7 -19.05 24.49 -31.10
CA ILE A 7 -17.81 25.23 -31.29
C ILE A 7 -16.99 24.46 -32.32
N HIS A 8 -17.00 24.91 -33.57
CA HIS A 8 -16.18 24.31 -34.62
C HIS A 8 -14.76 24.90 -34.55
N VAL A 9 -13.89 24.24 -33.77
CA VAL A 9 -12.47 24.63 -33.68
C VAL A 9 -11.76 24.13 -34.93
N LYS A 10 -11.44 25.07 -35.83
CA LYS A 10 -10.63 24.78 -37.02
C LYS A 10 -9.17 24.86 -36.61
N LEU A 11 -8.57 23.70 -36.32
CA LEU A 11 -7.15 23.61 -35.99
C LEU A 11 -6.31 24.02 -37.20
N GLU A 12 -5.34 24.89 -36.99
CA GLU A 12 -4.32 25.14 -38.01
C GLU A 12 -3.46 23.88 -38.21
N TYR A 13 -2.87 23.74 -39.40
CA TYR A 13 -2.11 22.53 -39.74
C TYR A 13 -0.97 22.24 -38.74
N GLY A 14 -0.31 23.29 -38.23
CA GLY A 14 0.73 23.16 -37.21
C GLY A 14 0.20 22.64 -35.87
N GLU A 15 -0.96 23.14 -35.43
CA GLU A 15 -1.63 22.70 -34.20
C GLU A 15 -2.13 21.25 -34.32
N ALA A 16 -2.69 20.88 -35.48
CA ALA A 16 -3.12 19.52 -35.75
C ALA A 16 -1.95 18.52 -35.74
N LEU A 17 -0.80 18.92 -36.32
CA LEU A 17 0.41 18.10 -36.30
C LEU A 17 0.97 17.94 -34.88
N GLN A 18 0.97 19.02 -34.09
CA GLN A 18 1.42 18.99 -32.71
C GLN A 18 0.51 18.15 -31.83
N SER A 19 -0.81 18.35 -31.93
CA SER A 19 -1.81 17.54 -31.23
C SER A 19 -1.64 16.05 -31.52
N LYS A 20 -1.39 15.67 -32.79
CA LYS A 20 -1.11 14.28 -33.15
C LYS A 20 0.16 13.73 -32.48
N ARG A 21 1.23 14.53 -32.39
CA ARG A 21 2.46 14.13 -31.69
C ARG A 21 2.22 13.95 -30.20
N ASP A 22 1.43 14.83 -29.59
CA ASP A 22 1.13 14.80 -28.17
C ASP A 22 0.29 13.57 -27.80
N VAL A 23 -0.71 13.22 -28.64
CA VAL A 23 -1.47 11.98 -28.50
C VAL A 23 -0.56 10.75 -28.58
N LEU A 24 0.29 10.66 -29.61
CA LEU A 24 1.20 9.53 -29.78
C LEU A 24 2.22 9.41 -28.63
N SER A 25 2.72 10.55 -28.13
CA SER A 25 3.63 10.54 -26.98
C SER A 25 2.93 10.08 -25.69
N SER A 26 1.67 10.48 -25.51
CA SER A 26 0.83 10.05 -24.39
C SER A 26 0.56 8.54 -24.46
N GLU A 27 0.23 8.01 -25.63
CA GLU A 27 0.05 6.57 -25.85
C GLU A 27 1.33 5.79 -25.50
N MET A 28 2.49 6.26 -25.97
CA MET A 28 3.78 5.63 -25.65
C MET A 28 4.04 5.63 -24.14
N ASN A 29 3.75 6.73 -23.45
CA ASN A 29 3.92 6.84 -22.00
C ASN A 29 2.99 5.88 -21.25
N LEU A 30 1.73 5.77 -21.66
CA LEU A 30 0.76 4.82 -21.08
C LEU A 30 1.22 3.36 -21.24
N LEU A 31 1.79 3.00 -22.40
CA LEU A 31 2.36 1.68 -22.61
C LEU A 31 3.55 1.41 -21.67
N ARG A 32 4.44 2.40 -21.48
CA ARG A 32 5.56 2.28 -20.53
C ARG A 32 5.07 2.09 -19.10
N ILE A 33 4.10 2.90 -18.66
CA ILE A 33 3.49 2.83 -17.32
C ILE A 33 2.86 1.44 -17.12
N THR A 34 2.16 0.93 -18.12
CA THR A 34 1.55 -0.41 -18.08
C THR A 34 2.60 -1.50 -17.87
N GLY A 35 3.76 -1.39 -18.50
CA GLY A 35 4.88 -2.30 -18.28
C GLY A 35 5.40 -2.27 -16.84
N ILE A 36 5.56 -1.08 -16.27
CA ILE A 36 6.00 -0.89 -14.88
C ILE A 36 4.98 -1.50 -13.90
N ILE A 37 3.68 -1.24 -14.10
CA ILE A 37 2.61 -1.77 -13.25
C ILE A 37 2.61 -3.31 -13.27
N LYS A 38 2.77 -3.92 -14.45
CA LYS A 38 2.84 -5.38 -14.56
C LYS A 38 4.04 -5.95 -13.79
N LYS A 39 5.22 -5.34 -13.93
CA LYS A 39 6.42 -5.74 -13.19
C LYS A 39 6.24 -5.61 -11.68
N TYR A 40 5.68 -4.49 -11.23
CA TYR A 40 5.37 -4.26 -9.83
C TYR A 40 4.42 -5.33 -9.28
N ARG A 41 3.37 -5.68 -10.02
CA ARG A 41 2.41 -6.71 -9.60
C ARG A 41 3.07 -8.07 -9.39
N ILE A 42 4.00 -8.47 -10.26
CA ILE A 42 4.74 -9.73 -10.12
C ILE A 42 5.58 -9.70 -8.84
N LEU A 43 6.39 -8.64 -8.66
CA LEU A 43 7.23 -8.49 -7.47
C LEU A 43 6.39 -8.47 -6.18
N ARG A 44 5.23 -7.81 -6.20
CA ARG A 44 4.32 -7.75 -5.05
C ARG A 44 3.74 -9.11 -4.69
N LEU A 45 3.45 -9.96 -5.68
CA LEU A 45 3.00 -11.34 -5.44
C LEU A 45 4.12 -12.20 -4.82
N GLU A 46 5.35 -12.05 -5.31
CA GLU A 46 6.51 -12.74 -4.74
C GLU A 46 6.79 -12.32 -3.30
N GLU A 47 6.75 -11.02 -3.03
CA GLU A 47 6.87 -10.45 -1.68
C GLU A 47 5.82 -11.06 -0.73
N LEU A 48 4.55 -11.11 -1.17
CA LEU A 48 3.46 -11.67 -0.38
C LEU A 48 3.67 -13.17 -0.09
N LYS A 49 4.14 -13.93 -1.08
CA LYS A 49 4.46 -15.34 -0.94
C LYS A 49 5.58 -15.56 0.09
N ILE A 50 6.63 -14.74 0.05
CA ILE A 50 7.74 -14.78 1.01
C ILE A 50 7.23 -14.42 2.41
N LYS A 51 6.48 -13.33 2.55
CA LYS A 51 5.89 -12.90 3.84
C LYS A 51 5.01 -14.00 4.46
N SER A 52 4.17 -14.65 3.65
CA SER A 52 3.31 -15.75 4.11
C SER A 52 4.13 -16.95 4.61
N LYS A 53 5.19 -17.34 3.88
CA LYS A 53 6.10 -18.41 4.31
C LYS A 53 6.81 -18.06 5.62
N LEU A 54 7.31 -16.83 5.73
CA LEU A 54 8.00 -16.36 6.94
C LEU A 54 7.07 -16.37 8.15
N TYR A 55 5.85 -15.85 8.00
CA TYR A 55 4.86 -15.85 9.07
C TYR A 55 4.54 -17.27 9.58
N ARG A 56 4.38 -18.23 8.66
CA ARG A 56 4.19 -19.65 9.02
C ARG A 56 5.38 -20.20 9.81
N LYS A 57 6.61 -19.91 9.36
CA LYS A 57 7.84 -20.36 10.04
C LYS A 57 8.00 -19.75 11.43
N ILE A 58 7.69 -18.46 11.60
CA ILE A 58 7.69 -17.82 12.92
C ILE A 58 6.68 -18.48 13.84
N LYS A 59 5.45 -18.72 13.35
CA LYS A 59 4.41 -19.39 14.13
C LYS A 59 4.84 -20.80 14.56
N GLU A 60 5.44 -21.56 13.64
CA GLU A 60 6.00 -22.88 13.91
C GLU A 60 7.08 -22.82 15.00
N VAL A 61 8.02 -21.87 14.92
CA VAL A 61 9.07 -21.67 15.94
C VAL A 61 8.47 -21.33 17.30
N ILE A 62 7.48 -20.43 17.37
CA ILE A 62 6.80 -20.07 18.62
C ILE A 62 6.10 -21.29 19.23
N THR A 63 5.39 -22.07 18.41
CA THR A 63 4.73 -23.30 18.86
C THR A 63 5.74 -24.31 19.37
N ASN A 64 6.85 -24.51 18.65
CA ASN A 64 7.93 -25.41 19.08
C ASN A 64 8.56 -24.94 20.40
N MET A 65 8.83 -23.65 20.55
CA MET A 65 9.38 -23.08 21.78
C MET A 65 8.43 -23.29 22.98
N ARG A 66 7.13 -23.07 22.79
CA ARG A 66 6.11 -23.36 23.82
C ARG A 66 6.07 -24.83 24.18
N ASN A 67 6.09 -25.71 23.17
CA ASN A 67 6.12 -27.16 23.40
C ASN A 67 7.36 -27.54 24.20
N THR A 68 8.55 -27.05 23.81
CA THR A 68 9.79 -27.28 24.55
C THR A 68 9.70 -26.79 25.99
N GLN A 69 9.15 -25.59 26.23
CA GLN A 69 8.93 -25.06 27.57
C GLN A 69 7.99 -25.96 28.41
N THR A 70 6.97 -26.55 27.80
CA THR A 70 6.05 -27.46 28.49
C THR A 70 6.59 -28.87 28.70
N THR A 71 7.43 -29.37 27.78
CA THR A 71 8.03 -30.71 27.88
C THR A 71 9.25 -30.74 28.79
N LEU A 72 9.92 -29.61 28.99
CA LEU A 72 11.05 -29.53 29.92
C LEU A 72 10.54 -29.62 31.38
N PRO A 73 11.16 -30.45 32.22
CA PRO A 73 10.80 -30.52 33.62
C PRO A 73 11.02 -29.16 34.29
N LYS A 74 10.04 -28.71 35.08
CA LYS A 74 10.17 -27.47 35.86
C LYS A 74 11.31 -27.64 36.86
N LEU A 75 12.43 -26.95 36.62
CA LEU A 75 13.55 -26.91 37.55
C LEU A 75 13.05 -26.29 38.87
N LYS A 76 13.16 -27.03 39.98
CA LYS A 76 12.98 -26.48 41.33
C LYS A 76 14.20 -25.60 41.63
N ILE A 77 14.16 -24.36 41.17
CA ILE A 77 15.20 -23.37 41.46
C ILE A 77 15.01 -22.95 42.93
N PRO A 78 16.04 -23.11 43.79
CA PRO A 78 16.00 -22.63 45.17
C PRO A 78 15.64 -21.15 45.21
N GLU A 79 14.80 -20.75 46.17
CA GLU A 79 14.24 -19.41 46.29
C GLU A 79 15.30 -18.30 46.34
N ILE A 80 16.51 -18.65 46.78
CA ILE A 80 17.71 -17.81 46.91
C ILE A 80 18.25 -17.32 45.54
N LEU A 81 17.93 -18.03 44.45
CA LEU A 81 18.37 -17.71 43.08
C LEU A 81 17.26 -17.11 42.20
N LYS A 82 16.03 -16.98 42.71
CA LYS A 82 14.96 -16.27 42.01
C LYS A 82 15.23 -14.78 42.08
N LYS A 83 15.89 -14.22 41.06
CA LYS A 83 15.79 -12.79 40.80
C LYS A 83 14.31 -12.46 40.62
N THR A 84 13.82 -11.52 41.42
CA THR A 84 12.48 -10.98 41.38
C THR A 84 12.18 -10.53 39.95
N GLU A 85 11.53 -11.36 39.15
CA GLU A 85 10.93 -10.91 37.90
C GLU A 85 9.69 -10.12 38.28
N GLU A 86 9.88 -8.83 38.57
CA GLU A 86 8.81 -7.85 38.43
C GLU A 86 8.40 -7.88 36.96
N THR A 87 7.44 -8.74 36.63
CA THR A 87 6.73 -8.69 35.36
C THR A 87 5.89 -7.43 35.34
N GLU A 88 6.51 -6.29 35.04
CA GLU A 88 5.83 -5.22 34.34
C GLU A 88 5.37 -5.81 33.01
N LYS A 89 4.11 -6.25 32.95
CA LYS A 89 3.47 -6.49 31.66
C LYS A 89 3.42 -5.13 30.97
N PRO A 90 4.10 -4.90 29.83
CA PRO A 90 3.74 -3.76 29.02
C PRO A 90 2.32 -4.02 28.53
N GLU A 91 1.34 -3.28 29.08
CA GLU A 91 0.03 -3.16 28.45
C GLU A 91 0.27 -2.56 27.07
N LEU A 92 0.39 -3.41 26.05
CA LEU A 92 0.35 -3.00 24.67
C LEU A 92 -1.07 -2.52 24.38
N GLN A 93 -1.34 -1.25 24.72
CA GLN A 93 -2.45 -0.51 24.16
C GLN A 93 -2.17 -0.37 22.66
N ILE A 94 -2.63 -1.35 21.89
CA ILE A 94 -2.72 -1.24 20.44
C ILE A 94 -3.75 -0.14 20.20
N LYS A 95 -3.30 1.11 20.08
CA LYS A 95 -4.12 2.13 19.41
C LYS A 95 -4.37 1.58 18.02
N GLU A 96 -5.60 1.15 17.76
CA GLU A 96 -6.08 0.96 16.41
C GLU A 96 -5.70 2.23 15.66
N LYS A 97 -4.77 2.12 14.71
CA LYS A 97 -4.57 3.21 13.77
C LYS A 97 -5.87 3.28 13.00
N GLN A 98 -6.77 4.17 13.43
CA GLN A 98 -7.78 4.76 12.56
C GLN A 98 -7.01 5.45 11.44
N TYR A 99 -6.65 4.68 10.41
CA TYR A 99 -6.41 5.24 9.10
C TYR A 99 -7.77 5.55 8.52
N ASP A 100 -8.36 6.64 9.00
CA ASP A 100 -9.37 7.32 8.22
C ASP A 100 -9.16 8.83 8.29
N GLY A 101 -8.34 9.25 7.33
CA GLY A 101 -8.20 10.62 6.85
C GLY A 101 -8.10 10.57 5.33
N SER A 102 -8.88 9.66 4.73
CA SER A 102 -9.42 9.74 3.36
C SER A 102 -8.45 10.24 2.28
N LEU A 103 -7.69 9.30 1.69
CA LEU A 103 -7.17 9.47 0.33
C LEU A 103 -8.27 9.95 -0.63
N GLY A 104 -9.51 9.50 -0.40
CA GLY A 104 -10.70 9.97 -1.13
C GLY A 104 -10.93 11.47 -1.03
N SER A 105 -10.81 12.09 0.16
CA SER A 105 -10.99 13.54 0.31
C SER A 105 -9.84 14.31 -0.32
N GLN A 106 -8.61 13.79 -0.27
CA GLN A 106 -7.46 14.39 -0.97
C GLN A 106 -7.64 14.35 -2.49
N LEU A 107 -8.18 13.25 -3.02
CA LEU A 107 -8.52 13.12 -4.45
C LEU A 107 -9.67 14.05 -4.85
N GLN A 108 -10.68 14.20 -3.99
CA GLN A 108 -11.79 15.13 -4.18
C GLN A 108 -11.29 16.58 -4.24
N GLU A 109 -10.40 16.97 -3.32
CA GLU A 109 -9.82 18.31 -3.27
C GLU A 109 -8.95 18.63 -4.51
N ILE A 110 -8.24 17.62 -5.03
CA ILE A 110 -7.47 17.74 -6.28
C ILE A 110 -8.41 17.94 -7.47
N GLN A 111 -9.52 17.20 -7.51
CA GLN A 111 -10.52 17.31 -8.56
C GLN A 111 -11.17 18.71 -8.57
N ASP A 112 -11.50 19.25 -7.40
CA ASP A 112 -12.10 20.58 -7.27
C ASP A 112 -11.14 21.70 -7.68
N LYS A 113 -9.84 21.56 -7.36
CA LYS A 113 -8.79 22.49 -7.81
C LYS A 113 -8.54 22.44 -9.32
N LEU A 114 -8.67 21.28 -9.96
CA LEU A 114 -8.56 21.17 -11.41
C LEU A 114 -9.76 21.83 -12.10
N ASN A 115 -10.95 21.69 -11.53
CA ASN A 115 -12.18 22.29 -12.05
C ASN A 115 -12.17 23.83 -11.93
N SER A 116 -11.52 24.41 -10.92
CA SER A 116 -11.45 25.87 -10.76
C SER A 116 -10.45 26.55 -11.69
N LEU A 117 -9.43 25.84 -12.16
CA LEU A 117 -8.44 26.33 -13.14
C LEU A 117 -8.94 26.28 -14.60
N GLN A 118 -10.08 25.63 -14.83
CA GLN A 118 -10.73 25.52 -16.14
C GLN A 118 -11.89 26.53 -16.32
N LYS A 119 -12.05 27.47 -15.39
CA LYS A 119 -12.88 28.68 -15.53
C LYS A 119 -12.00 29.88 -15.82
#